data_AF-A0A9D4I6C1-F1
#
_entry.id   AF-A0A9D4I6C1-F1
#
_cell.length_a   1.000
_cell.length_b   1.000
_cell.length_c   1.000
_cell.angle_alpha   90.00
_cell.angle_beta   90.00
_cell.angle_gamma   90.00
#
_symmetry.space_group_name_H-M   'P 1'
#
loop_
_entity.id
_entity.type
_entity.pdbx_description
1 polymer ?
#
loop_
_entity_poly.entity_id
_entity_poly.type
_entity_poly.pdbx_seq_one_letter_code
_entity_poly.pdbx_strand_id
1 'polypeptide(L)'
;MQYLHIHTNIQTCIQTFIQTFIHTCMHTYIHTYTYIHIHTYIHTYIHTYIHTYIHTYTHTHTHTYIHTYIHTYIHTYIHTYIHTYIHTYIHTYIHTYIHTYVRTYVRTYVRTYIHTYIHTYIHTYIHTYIHTYIHTYIHTYIHTYIHTYIHTYIHTYIHTYIHTYIHTYIHTYIHTYIHTYIHTYIHTYIHTYKHTYIHKYIHTYIHTYIHTYIHTYIHTYIHKYIHTDIHAYIYTYVSDYNIIIIIVDSYVYPD
;
A
#
# COMPACT_ATOMS: atom_id res chain seq x y z
N MET A 1 -61.78 153.00 72.95
CA MET A 1 -60.38 152.74 72.53
C MET A 1 -59.88 151.35 72.93
N GLN A 2 -60.21 150.82 74.11
CA GLN A 2 -59.76 149.49 74.58
C GLN A 2 -60.36 148.31 73.77
N TYR A 3 -61.60 148.45 73.28
CA TYR A 3 -62.31 147.41 72.53
C TYR A 3 -61.69 147.14 71.14
N LEU A 4 -61.28 148.20 70.41
CA LEU A 4 -60.71 148.07 69.07
C LEU A 4 -59.30 147.46 69.10
N HIS A 5 -58.49 147.79 70.11
CA HIS A 5 -57.13 147.26 70.28
C HIS A 5 -57.11 145.81 70.81
N ILE A 6 -58.08 145.42 71.64
CA ILE A 6 -58.27 144.02 72.05
C ILE A 6 -58.75 143.20 70.85
N HIS A 7 -59.70 143.71 70.06
CA HIS A 7 -60.19 143.02 68.87
C HIS A 7 -59.12 142.81 67.81
N THR A 8 -58.29 143.82 67.50
CA THR A 8 -57.21 143.67 66.52
C THR A 8 -56.09 142.75 67.00
N ASN A 9 -55.74 142.78 68.30
CA ASN A 9 -54.69 141.93 68.86
C ASN A 9 -55.14 140.47 69.03
N ILE A 10 -56.40 140.24 69.40
CA ILE A 10 -57.02 138.91 69.36
C ILE A 10 -57.07 138.40 67.92
N GLN A 11 -57.46 139.24 66.96
CA GLN A 11 -57.56 138.84 65.56
C GLN A 11 -56.20 138.52 64.92
N THR A 12 -55.15 139.30 65.20
CA THR A 12 -53.79 139.00 64.71
C THR A 12 -53.17 137.79 65.42
N CYS A 13 -53.42 137.60 66.72
CA CYS A 13 -52.95 136.43 67.45
C CYS A 13 -53.65 135.14 66.96
N ILE A 14 -54.97 135.17 66.76
CA ILE A 14 -55.72 134.07 66.15
C ILE A 14 -55.21 133.80 64.74
N GLN A 15 -54.97 134.84 63.93
CA GLN A 15 -54.50 134.65 62.56
C GLN A 15 -53.08 134.10 62.47
N THR A 16 -52.15 134.58 63.30
CA THR A 16 -50.77 134.07 63.35
C THR A 16 -50.69 132.66 63.95
N PHE A 17 -51.49 132.34 64.96
CA PHE A 17 -51.61 130.99 65.50
C PHE A 17 -52.20 130.02 64.47
N ILE A 18 -53.31 130.40 63.82
CA ILE A 18 -53.91 129.59 62.75
C ILE A 18 -52.90 129.40 61.61
N GLN A 19 -52.19 130.45 61.19
CA GLN A 19 -51.26 130.36 60.06
C GLN A 19 -50.01 129.53 60.40
N THR A 20 -49.43 129.70 61.58
CA THR A 20 -48.27 128.90 62.00
C THR A 20 -48.66 127.46 62.23
N PHE A 21 -49.79 127.19 62.91
CA PHE A 21 -50.29 125.83 63.13
C PHE A 21 -50.62 125.12 61.81
N ILE A 22 -51.33 125.79 60.89
CA ILE A 22 -51.59 125.24 59.55
C ILE A 22 -50.27 125.03 58.81
N HIS A 23 -49.34 126.00 58.82
CA HIS A 23 -48.08 125.85 58.10
C HIS A 23 -47.21 124.72 58.65
N THR A 24 -46.99 124.64 59.96
CA THR A 24 -46.19 123.58 60.56
C THR A 24 -46.86 122.23 60.41
N CYS A 25 -48.18 122.12 60.66
CA CYS A 25 -48.87 120.84 60.57
C CYS A 25 -48.96 120.35 59.12
N MET A 26 -49.22 121.25 58.16
CA MET A 26 -49.21 120.91 56.74
C MET A 26 -47.79 120.62 56.26
N HIS A 27 -46.78 121.38 56.66
CA HIS A 27 -45.40 121.14 56.27
C HIS A 27 -44.86 119.84 56.86
N THR A 28 -45.07 119.56 58.15
CA THR A 28 -44.65 118.28 58.74
C THR A 28 -45.41 117.14 58.12
N TYR A 29 -46.74 117.24 57.95
CA TYR A 29 -47.52 116.17 57.34
C TYR A 29 -47.08 115.92 55.89
N ILE A 30 -46.98 116.95 55.06
CA ILE A 30 -46.53 116.83 53.68
C ILE A 30 -45.09 116.33 53.65
N HIS A 31 -44.17 116.88 54.42
CA HIS A 31 -42.76 116.47 54.40
C HIS A 31 -42.58 115.04 54.92
N THR A 32 -43.18 114.64 56.04
CA THR A 32 -43.06 113.26 56.54
C THR A 32 -43.77 112.28 55.63
N TYR A 33 -44.96 112.61 55.13
CA TYR A 33 -45.70 111.74 54.22
C TYR A 33 -44.96 111.59 52.89
N THR A 34 -44.53 112.69 52.28
CA THR A 34 -43.76 112.65 51.03
C THR A 34 -42.40 112.02 51.24
N TYR A 35 -41.63 112.37 52.28
CA TYR A 35 -40.32 111.80 52.53
C TYR A 35 -40.41 110.30 52.83
N ILE A 36 -41.28 109.87 53.76
CA ILE A 36 -41.40 108.45 54.09
C ILE A 36 -41.95 107.70 52.90
N HIS A 37 -43.01 108.17 52.24
CA HIS A 37 -43.58 107.45 51.11
C HIS A 37 -42.63 107.41 49.91
N ILE A 38 -41.96 108.52 49.57
CA ILE A 38 -41.01 108.56 48.46
C ILE A 38 -39.76 107.75 48.81
N HIS A 39 -39.17 107.92 50.00
CA HIS A 39 -37.97 107.18 50.41
C HIS A 39 -38.26 105.68 50.53
N THR A 40 -39.34 105.28 51.22
CA THR A 40 -39.67 103.85 51.34
C THR A 40 -40.06 103.27 50.00
N TYR A 41 -40.85 103.96 49.17
CA TYR A 41 -41.21 103.47 47.84
C TYR A 41 -39.97 103.35 46.95
N ILE A 42 -39.15 104.40 46.86
CA ILE A 42 -37.92 104.38 46.04
C ILE A 42 -36.96 103.33 46.58
N HIS A 43 -36.67 103.30 47.88
CA HIS A 43 -35.73 102.33 48.45
C HIS A 43 -36.24 100.91 48.30
N THR A 44 -37.48 100.60 48.67
CA THR A 44 -38.01 99.24 48.55
C THR A 44 -38.16 98.85 47.09
N TYR A 45 -38.70 99.70 46.22
CA TYR A 45 -38.85 99.41 44.80
C TYR A 45 -37.49 99.23 44.13
N ILE A 46 -36.56 100.19 44.28
CA ILE A 46 -35.24 100.10 43.67
C ILE A 46 -34.44 98.96 44.27
N HIS A 47 -34.36 98.82 45.60
CA HIS A 47 -33.59 97.73 46.22
C HIS A 47 -34.19 96.38 45.86
N THR A 48 -35.50 96.16 46.02
CA THR A 48 -36.09 94.85 45.70
C THR A 48 -36.02 94.59 44.21
N TYR A 49 -36.36 95.54 43.34
CA TYR A 49 -36.30 95.34 41.90
C TYR A 49 -34.87 95.11 41.44
N ILE A 50 -33.91 95.96 41.78
CA ILE A 50 -32.53 95.81 41.35
C ILE A 50 -31.88 94.58 41.99
N HIS A 51 -32.02 94.37 43.31
CA HIS A 51 -31.41 93.22 43.96
C HIS A 51 -32.04 91.92 43.45
N THR A 52 -33.37 91.80 43.43
CA THR A 52 -34.00 90.56 42.95
C THR A 52 -33.73 90.36 41.47
N TYR A 53 -33.88 91.38 40.62
CA TYR A 53 -33.63 91.24 39.19
C TYR A 53 -32.17 90.90 38.91
N ILE A 54 -31.22 91.67 39.43
CA ILE A 54 -29.79 91.42 39.18
C ILE A 54 -29.38 90.10 39.82
N HIS A 55 -29.69 89.84 41.09
CA HIS A 55 -29.28 88.60 41.75
C HIS A 55 -29.93 87.39 41.09
N THR A 56 -31.25 87.39 40.87
CA THR A 56 -31.89 86.24 40.22
C THR A 56 -31.42 86.09 38.79
N TYR A 57 -31.34 87.15 37.99
CA TYR A 57 -30.89 87.06 36.61
C TYR A 57 -29.44 86.59 36.54
N THR A 58 -28.52 87.24 37.26
CA THR A 58 -27.10 86.86 37.23
C THR A 58 -26.90 85.47 37.81
N HIS A 59 -27.46 85.15 38.98
CA HIS A 59 -27.30 83.83 39.59
C HIS A 59 -27.94 82.74 38.74
N THR A 60 -29.20 82.89 38.34
CA THR A 60 -29.86 81.85 37.53
C THR A 60 -29.21 81.71 36.18
N HIS A 61 -28.86 82.80 35.49
CA HIS A 61 -28.26 82.72 34.17
C HIS A 61 -26.83 82.19 34.22
N THR A 62 -25.99 82.65 35.15
CA THR A 62 -24.64 82.10 35.32
C THR A 62 -24.68 80.65 35.78
N HIS A 63 -25.48 80.31 36.79
CA HIS A 63 -25.58 78.94 37.28
C HIS A 63 -26.14 78.01 36.21
N THR A 64 -27.26 78.38 35.55
CA THR A 64 -27.83 77.53 34.49
C THR A 64 -26.89 77.44 33.30
N TYR A 65 -26.28 78.53 32.84
CA TYR A 65 -25.35 78.50 31.72
C TYR A 65 -24.10 77.68 32.04
N ILE A 66 -23.44 77.94 33.17
CA ILE A 66 -22.24 77.21 33.59
C ILE A 66 -22.58 75.75 33.83
N HIS A 67 -23.63 75.46 34.60
CA HIS A 67 -24.02 74.07 34.88
C HIS A 67 -24.41 73.35 33.59
N THR A 68 -25.31 73.91 32.76
CA THR A 68 -25.74 73.23 31.54
C THR A 68 -24.60 73.12 30.55
N TYR A 69 -23.82 74.18 30.30
CA TYR A 69 -22.72 74.14 29.34
C TYR A 69 -21.62 73.19 29.81
N ILE A 70 -21.13 73.33 31.05
CA ILE A 70 -20.07 72.46 31.56
C ILE A 70 -20.58 71.03 31.69
N HIS A 71 -21.74 70.80 32.28
CA HIS A 71 -22.26 69.45 32.43
C HIS A 71 -22.52 68.81 31.07
N THR A 72 -23.22 69.48 30.15
CA THR A 72 -23.50 68.89 28.84
C THR A 72 -22.23 68.73 28.03
N TYR A 73 -21.34 69.71 27.98
CA TYR A 73 -20.10 69.61 27.21
C TYR A 73 -19.18 68.53 27.79
N ILE A 74 -18.89 68.54 29.09
CA ILE A 74 -18.02 67.54 29.71
C ILE A 74 -18.68 66.17 29.65
N HIS A 75 -19.93 66.03 30.04
CA HIS A 75 -20.60 64.73 30.02
C HIS A 75 -20.70 64.20 28.59
N THR A 76 -21.19 64.98 27.63
CA THR A 76 -21.31 64.49 26.25
C THR A 76 -19.94 64.23 25.64
N TYR A 77 -18.98 65.14 25.78
CA TYR A 77 -17.65 64.96 25.18
C TYR A 77 -16.92 63.77 25.81
N ILE A 78 -16.83 63.71 27.14
CA ILE A 78 -16.14 62.61 27.82
C ILE A 78 -16.89 61.30 27.60
N HIS A 79 -18.20 61.25 27.80
CA HIS A 79 -18.95 60.01 27.61
C HIS A 79 -18.89 59.56 26.16
N THR A 80 -19.16 60.43 25.18
CA THR A 80 -19.13 60.02 23.78
C THR A 80 -17.72 59.67 23.35
N TYR A 81 -16.70 60.46 23.66
CA TYR A 81 -15.32 60.19 23.27
C TYR A 81 -14.79 58.91 23.91
N ILE A 82 -14.91 58.77 25.23
CA ILE A 82 -14.43 57.57 25.93
C ILE A 82 -15.24 56.35 25.52
N HIS A 83 -16.58 56.42 25.51
CA HIS A 83 -17.40 55.29 25.12
C HIS A 83 -17.14 54.89 23.67
N THR A 84 -17.15 55.84 22.72
CA THR A 84 -16.93 55.51 21.31
C THR A 84 -15.50 55.04 21.09
N TYR A 85 -14.48 55.67 21.65
CA TYR A 85 -13.09 55.26 21.48
C TYR A 85 -12.83 53.90 22.10
N ILE A 86 -13.22 53.69 23.37
CA ILE A 86 -13.02 52.40 24.03
C ILE A 86 -13.85 51.32 23.35
N HIS A 87 -15.14 51.56 23.10
CA HIS A 87 -15.99 50.57 22.45
C HIS A 87 -15.48 50.25 21.04
N THR A 88 -15.20 51.25 20.20
CA THR A 88 -14.71 50.98 18.85
C THR A 88 -13.34 50.35 18.87
N TYR A 89 -12.38 50.85 19.65
CA TYR A 89 -11.03 50.28 19.70
C TYR A 89 -11.04 48.86 20.26
N ILE A 90 -11.65 48.64 21.42
CA ILE A 90 -11.71 47.29 22.03
C ILE A 90 -12.53 46.35 21.15
N HIS A 91 -13.73 46.74 20.72
CA HIS A 91 -14.54 45.87 19.89
C HIS A 91 -13.86 45.57 18.56
N THR A 92 -13.37 46.58 17.84
CA THR A 92 -12.71 46.34 16.54
C THR A 92 -11.42 45.58 16.73
N TYR A 93 -10.55 45.93 17.66
CA TYR A 93 -9.27 45.25 17.87
C TYR A 93 -9.48 43.82 18.34
N ILE A 94 -10.27 43.59 19.40
CA ILE A 94 -10.53 42.24 19.91
C ILE A 94 -11.27 41.42 18.86
N HIS A 95 -12.36 41.94 18.28
CA HIS A 95 -13.12 41.19 17.29
C HIS A 95 -12.27 40.89 16.07
N THR A 96 -11.59 41.89 15.48
CA THR A 96 -10.77 41.63 14.28
C THR A 96 -9.59 40.75 14.60
N TYR A 97 -8.83 41.01 15.67
CA TYR A 97 -7.66 40.21 16.01
C TYR A 97 -8.05 38.77 16.38
N ILE A 98 -8.99 38.57 17.31
CA ILE A 98 -9.40 37.22 17.70
C ILE A 98 -10.06 36.50 16.52
N HIS A 99 -11.01 37.13 15.82
CA HIS A 99 -11.66 36.48 14.70
C HIS A 99 -10.68 36.15 13.58
N THR A 100 -9.80 37.08 13.19
CA THR A 100 -8.83 36.81 12.11
C THR A 100 -7.79 35.82 12.55
N TYR A 101 -7.20 35.95 13.74
CA TYR A 101 -6.19 35.04 14.26
C TYR A 101 -6.75 33.64 14.46
N VAL A 102 -7.86 33.48 15.18
CA VAL A 102 -8.48 32.18 15.41
C VAL A 102 -8.92 31.57 14.09
N ARG A 103 -9.59 32.32 13.22
CA ARG A 103 -10.03 31.78 11.92
C ARG A 103 -8.85 31.38 11.04
N THR A 104 -7.80 32.20 10.97
CA THR A 104 -6.62 31.88 10.15
C THR A 104 -5.86 30.72 10.73
N TYR A 105 -5.54 30.73 12.02
CA TYR A 105 -4.81 29.68 12.72
C TYR A 105 -5.56 28.34 12.68
N VAL A 106 -6.84 28.33 13.05
CA VAL A 106 -7.65 27.10 13.01
C VAL A 106 -7.76 26.60 11.58
N ARG A 107 -8.04 27.48 10.60
CA ARG A 107 -8.15 27.06 9.20
C ARG A 107 -6.83 26.53 8.66
N THR A 108 -5.69 27.19 8.94
CA THR A 108 -4.39 26.74 8.44
C THR A 108 -3.99 25.46 9.14
N TYR A 109 -4.03 25.40 10.48
CA TYR A 109 -3.65 24.23 11.26
C TYR A 109 -4.51 23.02 10.95
N VAL A 110 -5.84 23.16 10.94
CA VAL A 110 -6.74 22.06 10.61
C VAL A 110 -6.53 21.62 9.17
N ARG A 111 -6.42 22.55 8.22
CA ARG A 111 -6.19 22.19 6.81
C ARG A 111 -4.86 21.52 6.62
N THR A 112 -3.78 22.03 7.19
CA THR A 112 -2.45 21.43 7.05
C THR A 112 -2.44 20.08 7.73
N TYR A 113 -2.87 19.97 8.98
CA TYR A 113 -2.88 18.71 9.73
C TYR A 113 -3.72 17.64 9.03
N ILE A 114 -4.97 17.96 8.67
CA ILE A 114 -5.85 17.02 7.97
C ILE A 114 -5.24 16.66 6.61
N HIS A 115 -4.81 17.64 5.82
CA HIS A 115 -4.25 17.36 4.51
C HIS A 115 -2.99 16.52 4.60
N THR A 116 -2.02 16.90 5.44
CA THR A 116 -0.78 16.14 5.60
C THR A 116 -1.09 14.77 6.16
N TYR A 117 -1.82 14.65 7.28
CA TYR A 117 -2.05 13.37 7.93
C TYR A 117 -2.85 12.42 7.02
N ILE A 118 -3.97 12.87 6.46
CA ILE A 118 -4.80 12.03 5.59
C ILE A 118 -4.04 11.72 4.30
N HIS A 119 -3.44 12.70 3.64
CA HIS A 119 -2.72 12.45 2.39
C HIS A 119 -1.53 11.53 2.63
N THR A 120 -0.68 11.80 3.63
CA THR A 120 0.47 10.94 3.89
C THR A 120 0.01 9.56 4.30
N TYR A 121 -0.92 9.43 5.26
CA TYR A 121 -1.36 8.13 5.75
C TYR A 121 -2.00 7.30 4.64
N ILE A 122 -2.97 7.87 3.92
CA ILE A 122 -3.65 7.17 2.83
C ILE A 122 -2.66 6.86 1.71
N HIS A 123 -1.86 7.82 1.27
CA HIS A 123 -0.89 7.58 0.19
C HIS A 123 0.14 6.53 0.59
N THR A 124 0.75 6.62 1.78
CA THR A 124 1.72 5.63 2.23
C THR A 124 1.07 4.28 2.42
N TYR A 125 -0.10 4.20 3.09
CA TYR A 125 -0.77 2.93 3.33
C TYR A 125 -1.19 2.26 2.03
N ILE A 126 -1.89 2.99 1.15
CA ILE A 126 -2.32 2.46 -0.15
C ILE A 126 -1.12 2.09 -1.01
N HIS A 127 -0.13 2.99 -1.14
CA HIS A 127 1.04 2.71 -1.97
C HIS A 127 1.82 1.50 -1.43
N THR A 128 2.14 1.46 -0.14
CA THR A 128 2.85 0.32 0.44
C THR A 128 2.03 -0.95 0.36
N TYR A 129 0.75 -0.94 0.72
CA TYR A 129 -0.09 -2.14 0.69
C TYR A 129 -0.27 -2.67 -0.73
N ILE A 130 -0.67 -1.81 -1.68
CA ILE A 130 -0.85 -2.21 -3.07
C ILE A 130 0.48 -2.64 -3.67
N HIS A 131 1.54 -1.84 -3.52
CA HIS A 131 2.85 -2.19 -4.09
C HIS A 131 3.38 -3.47 -3.49
N THR A 132 3.40 -3.62 -2.17
CA THR A 132 3.89 -4.85 -1.54
C THR A 132 3.02 -6.03 -1.92
N TYR A 133 1.70 -5.95 -1.75
CA TYR A 133 0.80 -7.07 -2.05
C TYR A 133 0.87 -7.49 -3.51
N ILE A 134 0.73 -6.54 -4.45
CA ILE A 134 0.79 -6.84 -5.88
C ILE A 134 2.18 -7.34 -6.25
N HIS A 135 3.24 -6.66 -5.83
CA HIS A 135 4.60 -7.09 -6.16
C HIS A 135 4.89 -8.47 -5.58
N THR A 136 4.60 -8.73 -4.31
CA THR A 136 4.84 -10.03 -3.69
C THR A 136 3.97 -11.10 -4.34
N TYR A 137 2.68 -10.84 -4.55
CA TYR A 137 1.77 -11.83 -5.12
C TYR A 137 2.15 -12.15 -6.55
N ILE A 138 2.31 -11.15 -7.42
CA ILE A 138 2.69 -11.35 -8.81
C ILE A 138 4.07 -11.97 -8.89
N HIS A 139 5.07 -11.44 -8.19
CA HIS A 139 6.43 -11.98 -8.25
C HIS A 139 6.46 -13.41 -7.73
N THR A 140 5.88 -13.70 -6.56
CA THR A 140 5.89 -15.06 -6.02
C THR A 140 5.08 -16.00 -6.90
N TYR A 141 3.87 -15.63 -7.33
CA TYR A 141 3.03 -16.49 -8.16
C TYR A 141 3.68 -16.76 -9.52
N ILE A 142 4.11 -15.72 -10.24
CA ILE A 142 4.75 -15.88 -11.54
C ILE A 142 6.07 -16.62 -11.40
N HIS A 143 6.94 -16.22 -10.47
CA HIS A 143 8.23 -16.88 -10.29
C HIS A 143 8.03 -18.34 -9.89
N THR A 144 7.20 -18.64 -8.90
CA THR A 144 6.97 -20.03 -8.48
C THR A 144 6.29 -20.83 -9.57
N TYR A 145 5.23 -20.34 -10.20
CA TYR A 145 4.53 -21.06 -11.26
C TYR A 145 5.42 -21.29 -12.46
N ILE A 146 6.08 -20.26 -13.00
CA ILE A 146 6.95 -20.40 -14.17
C ILE A 146 8.15 -21.27 -13.81
N HIS A 147 8.84 -21.00 -12.70
CA HIS A 147 10.00 -21.79 -12.31
C HIS A 147 9.62 -23.25 -12.09
N THR A 148 8.57 -23.53 -11.31
CA THR A 148 8.16 -24.92 -11.04
C THR A 148 7.66 -25.59 -12.30
N TYR A 149 6.81 -24.95 -13.10
CA TYR A 149 6.28 -25.54 -14.33
C TYR A 149 7.38 -25.79 -15.35
N ILE A 150 8.20 -24.79 -15.66
CA ILE A 150 9.30 -24.94 -16.62
C ILE A 150 10.32 -25.94 -16.09
N HIS A 151 10.78 -25.81 -14.84
CA HIS A 151 11.75 -26.73 -14.27
C HIS A 151 11.21 -28.15 -14.27
N THR A 152 9.99 -28.40 -13.77
CA THR A 152 9.42 -29.75 -13.74
C THR A 152 9.18 -30.27 -15.14
N TYR A 153 8.60 -29.49 -16.05
CA TYR A 153 8.34 -29.94 -17.42
C TYR A 153 9.63 -30.24 -18.18
N ILE A 154 10.59 -29.31 -18.18
CA ILE A 154 11.88 -29.51 -18.86
C ILE A 154 12.66 -30.64 -18.20
N HIS A 155 12.79 -30.62 -16.87
CA HIS A 155 13.54 -31.67 -16.17
C HIS A 155 12.89 -33.03 -16.40
N THR A 156 11.58 -33.18 -16.20
CA THR A 156 10.91 -34.47 -16.41
C THR A 156 10.95 -34.88 -17.86
N TYR A 157 10.64 -34.00 -18.82
CA TYR A 157 10.64 -34.35 -20.24
C TYR A 157 12.04 -34.70 -20.74
N ILE A 158 13.04 -33.85 -20.49
CA ILE A 158 14.41 -34.12 -20.91
C ILE A 158 14.97 -35.33 -20.19
N HIS A 159 14.85 -35.40 -18.86
CA HIS A 159 15.36 -36.53 -18.11
C HIS A 159 14.68 -37.83 -18.54
N THR A 160 13.35 -37.87 -18.62
CA THR A 160 12.66 -39.11 -19.03
C THR A 160 12.95 -39.44 -20.48
N TYR A 161 12.92 -38.50 -21.41
CA TYR A 161 13.19 -38.76 -22.82
C TYR A 161 14.62 -39.21 -23.04
N ILE A 162 15.61 -38.46 -22.54
CA ILE A 162 17.02 -38.82 -22.69
C ILE A 162 17.32 -40.13 -21.96
N HIS A 163 16.91 -40.26 -20.69
CA HIS A 163 17.15 -41.49 -19.94
C HIS A 163 16.49 -42.68 -20.60
N THR A 164 15.20 -42.61 -20.96
CA THR A 164 14.52 -43.73 -21.61
C THR A 164 15.09 -44.02 -22.99
N TYR A 165 15.31 -43.02 -23.83
CA TYR A 165 15.85 -43.22 -25.17
C TYR A 165 17.28 -43.77 -25.13
N ILE A 166 18.19 -43.14 -24.38
CA ILE A 166 19.58 -43.60 -24.28
C ILE A 166 19.62 -44.96 -23.59
N HIS A 167 18.93 -45.14 -22.46
CA HIS A 167 18.93 -46.42 -21.75
C HIS A 167 18.33 -47.51 -22.63
N THR A 168 17.17 -47.31 -23.25
CA THR A 168 16.57 -48.34 -24.10
C THR A 168 17.40 -48.58 -25.35
N TYR A 169 17.88 -47.55 -26.05
CA TYR A 169 18.68 -47.73 -27.25
C TYR A 169 20.01 -48.42 -26.94
N ILE A 170 20.78 -47.92 -25.97
CA ILE A 170 22.06 -48.52 -25.59
C ILE A 170 21.85 -49.92 -25.03
N HIS A 171 20.92 -50.10 -24.08
CA HIS A 171 20.67 -51.40 -23.49
C HIS A 171 20.19 -52.39 -24.56
N THR A 172 19.18 -52.04 -25.36
CA THR A 172 18.68 -52.97 -26.39
C THR A 172 19.72 -53.20 -27.47
N TYR A 173 20.40 -52.18 -28.00
CA TYR A 173 21.40 -52.35 -29.05
C TYR A 173 22.60 -53.15 -28.55
N ILE A 174 23.22 -52.75 -27.44
CA ILE A 174 24.38 -53.47 -26.89
C ILE A 174 23.97 -54.87 -26.44
N HIS A 175 22.89 -55.01 -25.67
CA HIS A 175 22.46 -56.33 -25.21
C HIS A 175 22.10 -57.22 -26.40
N THR A 176 21.28 -56.77 -27.35
CA THR A 176 20.91 -57.61 -28.50
C THR A 176 22.11 -57.87 -29.39
N TYR A 177 22.93 -56.89 -29.71
CA TYR A 177 24.10 -57.09 -30.57
C TYR A 177 25.12 -58.01 -29.92
N ILE A 178 25.56 -57.72 -28.69
CA ILE A 178 26.53 -58.56 -27.99
C ILE A 178 25.93 -59.95 -27.73
N HIS A 179 24.71 -60.04 -27.19
CA HIS A 179 24.10 -61.33 -26.91
C HIS A 179 23.91 -62.12 -28.19
N THR A 180 23.30 -61.57 -29.24
CA THR A 180 23.08 -62.30 -30.49
C THR A 180 24.39 -62.62 -31.17
N TYR A 181 25.34 -61.68 -31.29
CA TYR A 181 26.61 -61.93 -31.96
C TYR A 181 27.45 -62.95 -31.21
N ILE A 182 27.66 -62.77 -29.90
CA ILE A 182 28.45 -63.72 -29.10
C ILE A 182 27.73 -65.06 -29.01
N HIS A 183 26.43 -65.09 -28.72
CA HIS A 183 25.68 -66.34 -28.63
C HIS A 183 25.67 -67.06 -29.97
N THR A 184 25.33 -66.38 -31.08
CA THR A 184 25.33 -67.03 -32.40
C THR A 184 26.73 -67.42 -32.83
N TYR A 185 27.75 -66.58 -32.65
CA TYR A 185 29.12 -66.92 -33.03
C TYR A 185 29.65 -68.08 -32.21
N ILE A 186 29.57 -68.03 -30.87
CA ILE A 186 30.05 -69.11 -30.00
C ILE A 186 29.22 -70.37 -30.24
N HIS A 187 27.89 -70.28 -30.26
CA HIS A 187 27.04 -71.44 -30.47
C HIS A 187 27.27 -72.04 -31.84
N THR A 188 27.21 -71.26 -32.93
CA THR A 188 27.42 -71.79 -34.28
C THR A 188 28.86 -72.27 -34.46
N TYR A 189 29.89 -71.50 -34.08
CA TYR A 189 31.27 -71.92 -34.26
C TYR A 189 31.59 -73.15 -33.43
N ILE A 190 31.31 -73.18 -32.13
CA ILE A 190 31.63 -74.34 -31.30
C ILE A 190 30.76 -75.53 -31.68
N HIS A 191 29.44 -75.34 -31.86
CA HIS A 191 28.56 -76.45 -32.21
C HIS A 191 28.89 -76.99 -33.59
N THR A 192 28.99 -76.15 -34.63
CA THR A 192 29.31 -76.63 -35.98
C THR A 192 30.72 -77.16 -36.05
N TYR A 193 31.74 -76.51 -35.48
CA TYR A 193 33.11 -77.01 -35.52
C TYR A 193 33.24 -78.33 -34.77
N LYS A 194 32.79 -78.41 -33.50
CA LYS A 194 32.85 -79.67 -32.76
C LYS A 194 31.99 -80.74 -33.43
N HIS A 195 30.74 -80.45 -33.77
CA HIS A 195 29.86 -81.43 -34.37
C HIS A 195 30.41 -81.89 -35.71
N THR A 196 30.74 -81.00 -36.64
CA THR A 196 31.25 -81.40 -37.97
C THR A 196 32.63 -82.03 -37.89
N TYR A 197 33.56 -81.51 -37.09
CA TYR A 197 34.90 -82.08 -36.98
C TYR A 197 34.87 -83.44 -36.30
N ILE A 198 34.19 -83.56 -35.15
CA ILE A 198 34.08 -84.84 -34.43
C ILE A 198 33.26 -85.82 -35.25
N HIS A 199 32.09 -85.42 -35.76
CA HIS A 199 31.25 -86.31 -36.57
C HIS A 199 31.98 -86.72 -37.84
N LYS A 200 32.58 -85.80 -38.60
CA LYS A 200 33.32 -86.15 -39.82
C LYS A 200 34.53 -87.00 -39.47
N TYR A 201 35.34 -86.63 -38.48
CA TYR A 201 36.53 -87.41 -38.12
C TYR A 201 36.17 -88.80 -37.63
N ILE A 202 35.25 -88.94 -36.67
CA ILE A 202 34.80 -90.24 -36.17
C ILE A 202 34.12 -91.02 -37.28
N HIS A 203 33.16 -90.43 -38.00
CA HIS A 203 32.45 -91.10 -39.08
C HIS A 203 33.41 -91.52 -40.18
N THR A 204 34.21 -90.62 -40.74
CA THR A 204 35.14 -91.00 -41.82
C THR A 204 36.22 -91.93 -41.32
N TYR A 205 36.84 -91.69 -40.16
CA TYR A 205 37.90 -92.57 -39.67
C TYR A 205 37.36 -93.95 -39.35
N ILE A 206 36.31 -94.06 -38.53
CA ILE A 206 35.73 -95.37 -38.19
C ILE A 206 35.12 -96.03 -39.42
N HIS A 207 34.30 -95.31 -40.20
CA HIS A 207 33.69 -95.91 -41.38
C HIS A 207 34.74 -96.31 -42.41
N THR A 208 35.68 -95.44 -42.79
CA THR A 208 36.71 -95.83 -43.78
C THR A 208 37.65 -96.86 -43.22
N TYR A 209 38.12 -96.76 -41.98
CA TYR A 209 39.03 -97.75 -41.40
C TYR A 209 38.35 -99.10 -41.26
N ILE A 210 37.17 -99.18 -40.64
CA ILE A 210 36.44 -100.45 -40.49
C ILE A 210 36.01 -100.97 -41.85
N HIS A 211 35.40 -100.14 -42.71
CA HIS A 211 34.95 -100.60 -44.02
C HIS A 211 36.13 -101.05 -44.88
N THR A 212 37.20 -100.25 -45.01
CA THR A 212 38.35 -100.66 -45.83
C THR A 212 39.08 -101.82 -45.20
N TYR A 213 39.35 -101.83 -43.89
CA TYR A 213 40.05 -102.94 -43.24
C TYR A 213 39.24 -104.23 -43.35
N ILE A 214 37.96 -104.24 -42.96
CA ILE A 214 37.12 -105.44 -43.04
C ILE A 214 36.89 -105.83 -44.49
N HIS A 215 36.53 -104.90 -45.37
CA HIS A 215 36.27 -105.22 -46.77
C HIS A 215 37.53 -105.72 -47.47
N THR A 216 38.67 -105.02 -47.34
CA THR A 216 39.91 -105.48 -47.98
C THR A 216 40.44 -106.75 -47.34
N TYR A 217 40.43 -106.88 -46.02
CA TYR A 217 40.91 -108.09 -45.35
C TYR A 217 40.02 -109.29 -45.69
N ILE A 218 38.70 -109.20 -45.55
CA ILE A 218 37.79 -110.30 -45.89
C ILE A 218 37.83 -110.58 -47.39
N HIS A 219 37.74 -109.55 -48.24
CA HIS A 219 37.75 -109.75 -49.69
C HIS A 219 39.07 -110.33 -50.17
N THR A 220 40.22 -109.80 -49.76
CA THR A 220 41.52 -110.35 -50.19
C THR A 220 41.80 -111.71 -49.58
N TYR A 221 41.47 -111.94 -48.31
CA TYR A 221 41.70 -113.22 -47.66
C TYR A 221 40.81 -114.31 -48.25
N ILE A 222 39.50 -114.07 -48.39
CA ILE A 222 38.58 -115.03 -48.99
C ILE A 222 38.84 -115.20 -50.48
N HIS A 223 39.04 -114.11 -51.24
CA HIS A 223 39.32 -114.22 -52.68
C HIS A 223 40.66 -114.92 -52.94
N LYS A 224 41.69 -114.65 -52.15
CA LYS A 224 42.96 -115.38 -52.28
C LYS A 224 42.79 -116.84 -51.86
N TYR A 225 42.18 -117.12 -50.71
CA TYR A 225 41.99 -118.50 -50.24
C TYR A 225 41.14 -119.33 -51.22
N ILE A 226 40.04 -118.79 -51.73
CA ILE A 226 39.20 -119.48 -52.72
C ILE A 226 39.92 -119.58 -54.08
N HIS A 227 40.50 -118.49 -54.60
CA HIS A 227 41.03 -118.48 -55.96
C HIS A 227 42.42 -119.14 -56.07
N THR A 228 43.25 -119.10 -55.03
CA THR A 228 44.56 -119.78 -55.06
C THR A 228 44.48 -121.19 -54.48
N ASP A 229 43.82 -121.42 -53.35
CA ASP A 229 43.90 -122.74 -52.71
C ASP A 229 42.88 -123.73 -53.28
N ILE A 230 41.63 -123.32 -53.56
CA ILE A 230 40.64 -124.24 -54.16
C ILE A 230 40.93 -124.45 -55.65
N HIS A 231 41.31 -123.40 -56.38
CA HIS A 231 41.60 -123.53 -57.81
C HIS A 231 42.87 -124.34 -58.07
N ALA A 232 43.91 -124.21 -57.23
CA ALA A 232 45.10 -125.08 -57.31
C ALA A 232 44.80 -126.51 -56.86
N TYR A 233 43.97 -126.70 -55.81
CA TYR A 233 43.56 -128.03 -55.36
C TYR A 233 42.72 -128.76 -56.42
N ILE A 234 41.77 -128.09 -57.08
CA ILE A 234 40.96 -128.71 -58.15
C ILE A 234 41.84 -129.02 -59.37
N TYR A 235 42.74 -128.11 -59.78
CA TYR A 235 43.58 -128.34 -60.96
C TYR A 235 44.55 -129.52 -60.77
N THR A 236 45.14 -129.65 -59.58
CA THR A 236 46.02 -130.76 -59.24
C THR A 236 45.24 -132.07 -59.08
N TYR A 237 44.13 -132.06 -58.35
CA TYR A 237 43.34 -133.28 -58.10
C TYR A 237 42.69 -133.84 -59.36
N VAL A 238 42.21 -132.99 -60.29
CA VAL A 238 41.65 -133.45 -61.58
C VAL A 238 42.75 -133.93 -62.54
N SER A 239 43.93 -133.29 -62.53
CA SER A 239 45.06 -133.76 -63.33
C SER A 239 45.55 -135.13 -62.85
N ASP A 240 45.64 -135.33 -61.53
CA ASP A 240 46.08 -136.61 -60.95
C ASP A 240 45.04 -137.71 -61.14
N TYR A 241 43.74 -137.42 -61.02
CA TYR A 241 42.68 -138.41 -61.30
C TYR A 241 42.65 -138.85 -62.77
N ASN A 242 42.83 -137.92 -63.72
CA ASN A 242 42.88 -138.25 -65.14
C ASN A 242 44.11 -139.11 -65.48
N ILE A 243 45.26 -138.86 -64.84
CA ILE A 243 46.46 -139.71 -65.01
C ILE A 243 46.23 -141.09 -64.41
N ILE A 244 45.62 -141.20 -63.22
CA ILE A 244 45.35 -142.48 -62.55
C ILE A 244 44.35 -143.33 -63.34
N ILE A 245 43.28 -142.75 -63.89
CA ILE A 245 42.29 -143.50 -64.69
C ILE A 245 42.94 -144.11 -65.95
N ILE A 246 43.83 -143.38 -66.62
CA ILE A 246 44.55 -143.91 -67.81
C ILE A 246 45.47 -145.08 -67.44
N ILE A 247 46.07 -145.06 -66.24
CA ILE A 247 46.96 -146.12 -65.75
C ILE A 247 46.18 -147.36 -65.26
N VAL A 248 44.97 -147.20 -64.71
CA VAL A 248 44.18 -148.33 -64.19
C VAL A 248 43.52 -149.15 -65.30
N ASP A 249 43.09 -148.54 -66.40
CA ASP A 249 42.50 -149.29 -67.54
C ASP A 249 43.52 -150.11 -68.35
N SER A 250 44.82 -149.97 -68.07
CA SER A 250 45.88 -150.67 -68.82
C SER A 250 46.45 -151.93 -68.16
N TYR A 251 45.95 -152.38 -66.99
CA TYR A 251 46.59 -153.47 -66.21
C TYR A 251 45.66 -154.54 -65.58
N VAL A 252 44.49 -154.82 -66.15
CA VAL A 252 43.61 -155.96 -65.79
C VAL A 252 42.97 -156.45 -67.11
N TYR A 253 43.26 -157.58 -67.76
CA TYR A 253 43.95 -158.84 -67.46
C TYR A 253 44.43 -159.48 -68.79
N PRO A 254 45.54 -160.23 -68.83
CA PRO A 254 45.94 -161.15 -69.90
C PRO A 254 45.46 -162.60 -69.65
N ASP A 255 45.35 -163.37 -70.75
CA ASP A 255 44.77 -164.71 -70.98
C ASP A 255 43.23 -164.83 -71.05
#